data_AF-A0A4Q0Z2F0-F1
#
_entry.id   AF-A0A4Q0Z2F0-F1
#
_cell.length_a   1.000
_cell.length_b   1.000
_cell.length_c   1.000
_cell.angle_alpha   90.00
_cell.angle_beta   90.00
_cell.angle_gamma   90.00
#
_symmetry.space_group_name_H-M   'P 1'
#
loop_
_entity.id
_entity.type
_entity.pdbx_description
1 polymer ?
#
loop_
_entity_poly.entity_id
_entity_poly.type
_entity_poly.pdbx_seq_one_letter_code
_entity_poly.pdbx_strand_id
1 'polypeptide(L)'
;MGNIDQIIILILTLVSAILTWKMVFDFYKTKIHKVITHLIAVITASFMLLSTTILFINQDYQRGSNEPQMVLSFSSVGILFIMLLILYIFFRYIPSRK
;
A
#
# COMPACT_ATOMS: atom_id res chain seq x y z
N MET A 1 3.58 -23.47 9.11
CA MET A 1 3.40 -22.02 9.38
C MET A 1 3.14 -21.26 8.07
N GLY A 2 2.20 -21.72 7.22
CA GLY A 2 2.05 -21.19 5.84
C GLY A 2 0.95 -20.14 5.63
N ASN A 3 -0.16 -20.25 6.37
CA ASN A 3 -1.34 -19.41 6.10
C ASN A 3 -1.35 -18.12 6.94
N ILE A 4 -0.75 -18.12 8.13
CA ILE A 4 -0.77 -16.97 9.05
C ILE A 4 0.01 -15.80 8.45
N ASP A 5 1.21 -16.06 7.92
CA ASP A 5 2.04 -15.02 7.31
C ASP A 5 1.37 -14.40 6.08
N GLN A 6 0.71 -15.23 5.26
CA GLN A 6 -0.07 -14.76 4.10
C GLN A 6 -1.26 -13.89 4.51
N ILE A 7 -1.96 -14.26 5.60
CA ILE A 7 -3.06 -13.46 6.16
C ILE A 7 -2.52 -12.11 6.67
N ILE A 8 -1.37 -12.11 7.35
CA ILE A 8 -0.74 -10.87 7.84
C ILE A 8 -0.37 -9.97 6.67
N ILE A 9 0.26 -10.51 5.62
CA ILE A 9 0.60 -9.77 4.40
C ILE A 9 -0.65 -9.20 3.75
N LEU A 10 -1.72 -9.98 3.63
CA LEU A 10 -2.99 -9.52 3.08
C LEU A 10 -3.58 -8.35 3.88
N ILE A 11 -3.60 -8.46 5.21
CA ILE A 11 -4.08 -7.39 6.10
C ILE A 11 -3.22 -6.14 5.93
N LEU A 12 -1.88 -6.27 5.93
CA LEU A 12 -0.96 -5.15 5.71
C LEU A 12 -1.20 -4.47 4.36
N THR A 13 -1.31 -5.26 3.30
CA THR A 13 -1.57 -4.77 1.94
C THR A 13 -2.91 -4.04 1.86
N LEU A 14 -3.99 -4.62 2.37
CA LEU A 14 -5.32 -3.98 2.36
C LEU A 14 -5.36 -2.70 3.21
N VAL A 15 -4.80 -2.74 4.41
CA VAL A 15 -4.72 -1.57 5.30
C VAL A 15 -3.91 -0.46 4.63
N SER A 16 -2.79 -0.78 4.00
CA SER A 16 -1.96 0.20 3.29
C SER A 16 -2.72 0.87 2.13
N ALA A 17 -3.49 0.09 1.36
CA ALA A 17 -4.29 0.61 0.26
C ALA A 17 -5.41 1.52 0.75
N ILE A 18 -6.13 1.13 1.82
CA ILE A 18 -7.20 1.93 2.43
C ILE A 18 -6.65 3.24 3.01
N LEU A 19 -5.50 3.19 3.69
CA LEU A 19 -4.84 4.39 4.22
C LEU A 19 -4.43 5.33 3.08
N THR A 20 -3.81 4.81 2.02
CA THR A 20 -3.42 5.61 0.85
C THR A 20 -4.63 6.23 0.17
N TRP A 21 -5.71 5.46 -0.05
CA TRP A 21 -6.97 5.98 -0.60
C TRP A 21 -7.49 7.15 0.23
N LYS A 22 -7.56 6.98 1.56
CA LYS A 22 -8.07 8.01 2.47
C LYS A 22 -7.19 9.26 2.45
N MET A 23 -5.87 9.11 2.47
CA MET A 23 -4.92 10.24 2.43
C MET A 23 -5.06 11.05 1.14
N VAL A 24 -5.09 10.36 -0.01
CA VAL A 24 -5.21 11.00 -1.33
C VAL A 24 -6.58 11.66 -1.49
N PHE A 25 -7.65 10.99 -1.09
CA PHE A 25 -9.01 11.54 -1.15
C PHE A 25 -9.14 12.79 -0.27
N ASP A 26 -8.66 12.73 0.98
CA ASP A 26 -8.74 13.85 1.91
C ASP A 26 -7.93 15.06 1.44
N PHE A 27 -6.83 14.86 0.72
CA PHE A 27 -6.05 15.93 0.10
C PHE A 27 -6.78 16.58 -1.07
N TYR A 28 -7.20 15.80 -2.07
CA TYR A 28 -7.75 16.33 -3.32
C TYR A 28 -9.20 16.83 -3.20
N LYS A 29 -9.99 16.34 -2.22
CA LYS A 29 -11.39 16.79 -2.04
C LYS A 29 -11.51 18.28 -1.74
N THR A 30 -10.44 18.88 -1.22
CA THR A 30 -10.37 20.31 -0.89
C THR A 30 -10.04 21.18 -2.11
N LYS A 31 -9.62 20.57 -3.23
CA LYS A 31 -9.12 21.25 -4.42
C LYS A 31 -9.96 21.03 -5.67
N ILE A 32 -10.53 19.83 -5.83
CA ILE A 32 -11.15 19.37 -7.08
C ILE A 32 -12.51 18.71 -6.79
N HIS A 33 -13.35 18.58 -7.82
CA HIS A 33 -14.61 17.86 -7.78
C HIS A 33 -14.47 16.46 -7.15
N LYS A 34 -15.46 16.05 -6.34
CA LYS A 34 -15.42 14.83 -5.53
C LYS A 34 -15.27 13.55 -6.36
N VAL A 35 -15.88 13.50 -7.54
CA VAL A 35 -15.82 12.33 -8.44
C VAL A 35 -14.39 12.12 -8.97
N ILE A 36 -13.76 13.19 -9.46
CA ILE A 36 -12.38 13.15 -9.97
C ILE A 36 -11.41 12.80 -8.83
N THR A 37 -11.61 13.41 -7.67
CA THR A 37 -10.85 13.09 -6.44
C THR A 37 -10.94 11.61 -6.10
N HIS A 38 -12.14 11.02 -6.14
CA HIS A 38 -12.35 9.62 -5.84
C HIS A 38 -11.64 8.71 -6.85
N LEU A 39 -11.73 9.04 -8.15
CA LEU A 39 -11.06 8.27 -9.20
C LEU A 39 -9.53 8.27 -9.01
N ILE A 40 -8.93 9.43 -8.74
CA ILE A 40 -7.49 9.54 -8.47
C ILE A 40 -7.12 8.73 -7.23
N ALA A 41 -7.88 8.86 -6.14
CA ALA A 41 -7.62 8.13 -4.91
C ALA A 41 -7.70 6.60 -5.09
N VAL A 42 -8.67 6.12 -5.87
CA VAL A 42 -8.81 4.69 -6.19
C VAL A 42 -7.63 4.21 -7.03
N ILE A 43 -7.22 4.95 -8.06
CA ILE A 43 -6.07 4.59 -8.90
C ILE A 43 -4.78 4.51 -8.05
N THR A 44 -4.51 5.52 -7.23
CA THR A 44 -3.32 5.53 -6.37
C THR A 44 -3.34 4.40 -5.34
N ALA A 45 -4.51 4.10 -4.76
CA ALA A 45 -4.65 2.97 -3.84
C ALA A 45 -4.45 1.62 -4.53
N SER A 46 -4.90 1.44 -5.77
CA SER A 46 -4.61 0.24 -6.57
C SER A 46 -3.13 0.05 -6.81
N PHE A 47 -2.39 1.12 -7.14
CA PHE A 47 -0.93 1.06 -7.24
C PHE A 47 -0.25 0.74 -5.90
N MET A 48 -0.79 1.24 -4.78
CA MET A 48 -0.30 0.86 -3.45
C MET A 48 -0.51 -0.64 -3.19
N LEU A 49 -1.69 -1.17 -3.51
CA LEU A 49 -1.99 -2.59 -3.35
C LEU A 49 -1.05 -3.47 -4.18
N LEU A 50 -0.84 -3.13 -5.45
CA LEU A 50 0.07 -3.87 -6.32
C LEU A 50 1.53 -3.79 -5.84
N SER A 51 2.03 -2.59 -5.53
CA SER A 51 3.42 -2.41 -5.09
C SER A 51 3.73 -3.13 -3.79
N THR A 52 2.80 -3.14 -2.84
CA THR A 52 2.94 -3.87 -1.57
C THR A 52 2.88 -5.38 -1.78
N THR A 53 2.04 -5.87 -2.68
CA THR A 53 2.00 -7.30 -3.04
C THR A 53 3.34 -7.75 -3.64
N ILE A 54 3.92 -6.96 -4.54
CA ILE A 54 5.22 -7.25 -5.17
C ILE A 54 6.33 -7.30 -4.10
N LEU A 55 6.24 -6.43 -3.10
CA LEU A 55 7.25 -6.30 -2.06
C LEU A 55 7.32 -7.50 -1.10
N PHE A 56 6.28 -8.32 -1.04
CA PHE A 56 6.25 -9.55 -0.25
C PHE A 56 6.39 -10.83 -1.10
N ILE A 57 6.60 -10.70 -2.42
CA ILE A 57 6.82 -11.87 -3.27
C ILE A 57 8.15 -12.54 -2.91
N ASN A 58 8.16 -13.87 -2.84
CA ASN A 58 9.40 -14.61 -2.68
C ASN A 58 10.20 -14.56 -3.98
N GLN A 59 11.44 -14.05 -3.91
CA GLN A 59 12.32 -13.91 -5.08
C GLN A 59 12.83 -15.25 -5.60
N ASP A 60 12.93 -16.25 -4.71
CA ASP A 60 13.43 -17.59 -5.03
C ASP A 60 12.28 -18.57 -5.33
N TYR A 61 11.05 -18.07 -5.48
CA TYR A 61 9.89 -18.91 -5.71
C TYR A 61 9.98 -19.68 -7.04
N GLN A 62 10.15 -21.00 -6.94
CA GLN A 62 10.02 -21.92 -8.06
C GLN A 62 8.71 -22.68 -7.99
N ARG A 63 7.96 -22.73 -9.10
CA ARG A 63 6.71 -23.51 -9.19
C ARG A 63 7.01 -24.99 -8.95
N GLY A 64 6.39 -25.56 -7.91
CA GLY A 64 6.59 -26.96 -7.51
C GLY A 64 7.63 -27.17 -6.39
N SER A 65 8.28 -26.10 -5.91
CA SER A 65 9.06 -26.14 -4.68
C SER A 65 8.16 -26.07 -3.43
N ASN A 66 8.68 -26.51 -2.28
CA ASN A 66 8.00 -26.36 -0.98
C ASN A 66 8.06 -24.93 -0.43
N GLU A 67 8.56 -23.96 -1.22
CA GLU A 67 8.74 -22.59 -0.76
C GLU A 67 7.45 -21.77 -0.86
N PRO A 68 7.17 -20.91 0.14
CA PRO A 68 5.99 -20.06 0.12
C PRO A 68 6.08 -18.98 -0.97
N GLN A 69 4.94 -18.71 -1.62
CA GLN A 69 4.81 -17.66 -2.66
C GLN A 69 5.04 -16.25 -2.12
N MET A 70 4.61 -16.02 -0.88
CA MET A 70 4.70 -14.75 -0.19
C MET A 70 5.47 -14.96 1.11
N VAL A 71 6.49 -14.14 1.35
CA VAL A 71 7.35 -14.24 2.53
C VAL A 71 7.25 -12.97 3.34
N LEU A 72 6.93 -13.12 4.63
CA LEU A 72 6.92 -12.00 5.55
C LEU A 72 8.37 -11.70 5.98
N SER A 73 8.97 -10.70 5.34
CA SER A 73 10.29 -10.18 5.72
C SER A 73 10.17 -8.89 6.51
N PHE A 74 10.97 -8.75 7.59
CA PHE A 74 11.09 -7.50 8.33
C PHE A 74 11.56 -6.34 7.46
N SER A 75 12.41 -6.60 6.46
CA SER A 75 12.86 -5.56 5.52
C SER A 75 11.69 -5.01 4.70
N SER A 76 10.87 -5.90 4.14
CA SER A 76 9.66 -5.56 3.39
C SER A 76 8.69 -4.75 4.27
N VAL A 77 8.40 -5.21 5.49
CA VAL A 77 7.54 -4.46 6.42
C VAL A 77 8.11 -3.06 6.67
N GLY A 78 9.43 -2.93 6.90
CA GLY A 78 10.08 -1.62 7.07
C GLY A 78 9.89 -0.69 5.88
N ILE A 79 10.08 -1.19 4.65
CA ILE A 79 9.90 -0.40 3.42
C ILE A 79 8.43 0.05 3.28
N LEU A 80 7.47 -0.83 3.58
CA LEU A 80 6.04 -0.49 3.57
C LEU A 80 5.73 0.71 4.48
N PHE A 81 6.27 0.70 5.70
CA PHE A 81 6.10 1.80 6.65
C PHE A 81 6.76 3.09 6.15
N ILE A 82 7.95 3.01 5.55
CA ILE A 82 8.64 4.17 4.98
C ILE A 82 7.81 4.77 3.83
N MET A 83 7.28 3.93 2.93
CA MET A 83 6.40 4.38 1.84
C MET A 83 5.16 5.10 2.37
N LEU A 84 4.47 4.50 3.34
CA LEU A 84 3.30 5.11 3.98
C LEU A 84 3.64 6.43 4.67
N LEU A 85 4.80 6.51 5.33
CA LEU A 85 5.29 7.73 5.99
C LEU A 85 5.58 8.85 4.98
N ILE A 86 6.22 8.53 3.85
CA ILE A 86 6.45 9.48 2.76
C ILE A 86 5.11 9.99 2.24
N LEU A 87 4.16 9.10 1.91
CA LEU A 87 2.82 9.49 1.45
C LEU A 87 2.09 10.36 2.48
N TYR A 88 2.20 10.02 3.76
CA TYR A 88 1.65 10.82 4.84
C TYR A 88 2.23 12.23 4.88
N ILE A 89 3.56 12.39 4.77
CA ILE A 89 4.19 13.71 4.75
C ILE A 89 3.71 14.51 3.53
N PHE A 90 3.69 13.91 2.35
CA PHE A 90 3.27 14.59 1.12
C PHE A 90 1.80 15.01 1.12
N PHE A 91 0.89 14.09 1.44
CA PHE A 91 -0.55 14.35 1.31
C PHE A 91 -1.18 14.95 2.56
N ARG A 92 -0.60 14.75 3.74
CA ARG A 92 -1.17 15.26 4.99
C ARG A 92 -0.38 16.41 5.59
N TYR A 93 0.96 16.36 5.57
CA TYR A 93 1.75 17.40 6.23
C TYR A 93 1.98 18.63 5.36
N ILE A 94 2.15 18.50 4.05
CA ILE A 94 2.26 19.66 3.15
C ILE A 94 0.84 20.20 2.93
N PRO A 95 0.38 21.21 3.69
CA PRO A 95 -0.92 21.77 3.44
C PRO A 95 -0.76 22.52 2.13
N SER A 96 -1.56 22.19 1.14
CA SER A 96 -1.72 23.11 0.03
C SER A 96 -2.25 24.39 0.61
N ARG A 97 -1.38 25.39 0.77
CA ARG A 97 -1.80 26.75 1.08
C ARG A 97 -2.87 27.10 0.06
N LYS A 98 -4.02 27.56 0.56
CA LYS A 98 -5.06 28.17 -0.28
C LYS A 98 -4.47 29.33 -1.07
#